data_AF-A0A7W8CW55-F1
#
_entry.id   AF-A0A7W8CW55-F1
#
_cell.length_a   1.000
_cell.length_b   1.000
_cell.length_c   1.000
_cell.angle_alpha   90.00
_cell.angle_beta   90.00
_cell.angle_gamma   90.00
#
_symmetry.space_group_name_H-M   'P 1'
#
loop_
_entity.id
_entity.type
_entity.pdbx_description
1 polymer ?
#
loop_
_entity_poly.entity_id
_entity_poly.type
_entity_poly.pdbx_seq_one_letter_code
_entity_poly.pdbx_strand_id
1 'polypeptide(L)'
;MNNQSKNPAAKNAQIQTENPDLATRRPPADGTKIRIRFGDNLSVNGILNHCKTAQALVQQLPYTIEMARYTHDLCGITKPLPYQKEEIHCGWLNGDINYSFGIPYLMIPFKDEDQSAYFDYQVNIGVITSPLEELEGLNGTYDVTIERAEP
;
A
#
# COMPACT_ATOMS: atom_id res chain seq x y z
N MET A 1 -25.90 -9.92 -2.08
CA MET A 1 -25.74 -8.61 -2.74
C MET A 1 -24.28 -8.20 -2.56
N ASN A 2 -23.51 -8.11 -3.65
CA ASN A 2 -22.08 -7.78 -3.58
C ASN A 2 -21.91 -6.36 -3.03
N ASN A 3 -21.32 -6.25 -1.85
CA ASN A 3 -21.10 -4.99 -1.13
C ASN A 3 -19.92 -4.16 -1.71
N GLN A 4 -19.37 -4.58 -2.86
CA GLN A 4 -18.24 -3.95 -3.53
C GLN A 4 -18.53 -2.53 -4.07
N SER A 5 -19.79 -2.09 -4.11
CA SER A 5 -20.18 -0.77 -4.62
C SER A 5 -20.05 0.40 -3.63
N LYS A 6 -19.56 0.16 -2.39
CA LYS A 6 -19.50 1.21 -1.35
C LYS A 6 -18.11 1.75 -1.02
N ASN A 7 -17.03 1.03 -1.31
CA ASN A 7 -15.68 1.50 -0.99
C ASN A 7 -15.15 2.38 -2.13
N PRO A 8 -14.90 3.68 -1.93
CA PRO A 8 -14.40 4.57 -2.98
C PRO A 8 -13.05 4.13 -3.57
N ALA A 9 -12.21 3.43 -2.81
CA ALA A 9 -10.94 2.88 -3.27
C ALA A 9 -11.10 1.82 -4.39
N ALA A 10 -12.26 1.17 -4.47
CA ALA A 10 -12.56 0.18 -5.51
C ALA A 10 -12.94 0.82 -6.86
N LYS A 11 -13.19 2.12 -6.90
CA LYS A 11 -13.60 2.82 -8.13
C LYS A 11 -12.49 2.72 -9.18
N ASN A 12 -12.82 2.18 -10.35
CA ASN A 12 -11.90 1.95 -11.46
C ASN A 12 -10.72 1.00 -11.16
N ALA A 13 -10.72 0.34 -10.00
CA ALA A 13 -9.73 -0.67 -9.66
C ALA A 13 -10.01 -1.96 -10.44
N GLN A 14 -8.97 -2.61 -10.95
CA GLN A 14 -9.11 -4.00 -11.37
C GLN A 14 -9.05 -4.87 -10.12
N ILE A 15 -10.17 -5.49 -9.77
CA ILE A 15 -10.31 -6.29 -8.56
C ILE A 15 -10.08 -7.77 -8.88
N GLN A 16 -9.46 -8.47 -7.95
CA GLN A 16 -9.35 -9.91 -7.92
C GLN A 16 -10.18 -10.46 -6.76
N THR A 17 -10.79 -11.63 -6.94
CA THR A 17 -11.53 -12.34 -5.87
C THR A 17 -11.20 -13.83 -5.87
N GLU A 18 -10.25 -14.25 -6.71
CA GLU A 18 -9.88 -15.64 -6.90
C GLU A 18 -8.93 -16.15 -5.82
N ASN A 19 -8.11 -15.28 -5.22
CA ASN A 19 -7.18 -15.65 -4.16
C ASN A 19 -7.29 -14.67 -2.97
N PRO A 20 -7.94 -15.06 -1.87
CA PRO A 20 -8.10 -14.20 -0.71
C PRO A 20 -6.78 -13.91 0.04
N ASP A 21 -5.73 -14.68 -0.21
CA ASP A 21 -4.43 -14.49 0.45
C ASP A 21 -3.62 -13.34 -0.19
N LEU A 22 -4.02 -12.88 -1.36
CA LEU A 22 -3.37 -11.81 -2.12
C LEU A 22 -4.15 -10.50 -2.01
N ALA A 23 -3.50 -9.40 -2.40
CA ALA A 23 -4.13 -8.09 -2.47
C ALA A 23 -5.42 -8.11 -3.32
N THR A 24 -6.44 -7.39 -2.87
CA THR A 24 -7.73 -7.29 -3.55
C THR A 24 -7.60 -6.53 -4.88
N ARG A 25 -6.73 -5.52 -4.94
CA ARG A 25 -6.39 -4.82 -6.18
C ARG A 25 -5.40 -5.66 -6.98
N ARG A 26 -5.62 -5.80 -8.30
CA ARG A 26 -4.61 -6.34 -9.20
C ARG A 26 -3.46 -5.35 -9.33
N PRO A 27 -2.20 -5.80 -9.20
CA PRO A 27 -1.05 -4.91 -9.36
C PRO A 27 -0.96 -4.42 -10.82
N PRO A 28 -0.43 -3.21 -11.06
CA PRO A 28 -0.22 -2.70 -12.41
C PRO A 28 0.81 -3.56 -13.15
N ALA A 29 0.51 -3.98 -14.38
CA ALA A 29 1.35 -4.88 -15.16
C ALA A 29 2.71 -4.27 -15.53
N ASP A 30 2.77 -2.95 -15.71
CA ASP A 30 3.94 -2.18 -16.13
C ASP A 30 4.53 -1.32 -15.01
N GLY A 31 4.15 -1.57 -13.75
CA GLY A 31 4.62 -0.79 -12.60
C GLY A 31 6.06 -1.09 -12.18
N THR A 32 6.59 -0.29 -11.26
CA THR A 32 7.93 -0.51 -10.70
C THR A 32 7.87 -1.60 -9.64
N LYS A 33 8.53 -2.74 -9.91
CA LYS A 33 8.67 -3.83 -8.94
C LYS A 33 9.55 -3.37 -7.77
N ILE A 34 9.08 -3.61 -6.56
CA ILE A 34 9.77 -3.27 -5.33
C ILE A 34 9.84 -4.47 -4.39
N ARG A 35 10.88 -4.45 -3.56
CA ARG A 35 11.00 -5.28 -2.36
C ARG A 35 10.88 -4.37 -1.15
N ILE A 36 10.11 -4.80 -0.15
CA ILE A 36 9.92 -4.10 1.11
C ILE A 36 10.46 -5.00 2.21
N ARG A 37 11.56 -4.57 2.86
CA ARG A 37 12.22 -5.32 3.95
C ARG A 37 11.77 -4.78 5.30
N PHE A 38 11.41 -5.67 6.21
CA PHE A 38 11.07 -5.39 7.60
C PHE A 38 12.21 -5.90 8.50
N GLY A 39 13.18 -5.04 8.79
CA GLY A 39 14.45 -5.48 9.39
C GLY A 39 15.20 -6.47 8.50
N ASP A 40 15.85 -7.46 9.10
CA ASP A 40 16.77 -8.36 8.39
C ASP A 40 16.12 -9.66 7.88
N ASN A 41 15.00 -10.08 8.46
CA ASN A 41 14.51 -11.46 8.32
C ASN A 41 13.23 -11.60 7.50
N LEU A 42 12.51 -10.51 7.21
CA LEU A 42 11.28 -10.56 6.41
C LEU A 42 11.35 -9.56 5.27
N SER A 43 10.94 -10.00 4.07
CA SER A 43 10.71 -9.11 2.94
C SER A 43 9.48 -9.54 2.17
N VAL A 44 8.64 -8.57 1.81
CA VAL A 44 7.51 -8.78 0.89
C VAL A 44 7.79 -8.09 -0.44
N ASN A 45 7.15 -8.57 -1.50
CA ASN A 45 7.22 -7.93 -2.80
C ASN A 45 5.98 -7.07 -3.06
N GLY A 46 6.14 -6.05 -3.89
CA GLY A 46 5.05 -5.21 -4.35
C GLY A 46 5.37 -4.55 -5.69
N ILE A 47 4.38 -3.83 -6.22
CA ILE A 47 4.52 -3.06 -7.45
C ILE A 47 3.94 -1.66 -7.23
N LEU A 48 4.78 -0.64 -7.42
CA LEU A 48 4.36 0.76 -7.42
C LEU A 48 3.77 1.13 -8.79
N ASN A 49 2.67 1.88 -8.78
CA ASN A 49 2.01 2.37 -9.98
C ASN A 49 2.70 3.62 -10.55
N HIS A 50 2.08 4.26 -11.55
CA HIS A 50 2.65 5.42 -12.26
C HIS A 50 2.14 6.77 -11.77
N CYS A 51 1.41 6.82 -10.64
CA CYS A 51 0.94 8.08 -10.10
C CYS A 51 2.11 8.97 -9.68
N LYS A 52 1.85 10.27 -9.55
CA LYS A 52 2.89 11.26 -9.23
C LYS A 52 3.60 10.94 -7.91
N THR A 53 2.84 10.45 -6.93
CA THR A 53 3.34 10.06 -5.61
C THR A 53 4.26 8.84 -5.71
N ALA A 54 3.85 7.81 -6.46
CA ALA A 54 4.62 6.59 -6.66
C ALA A 54 5.95 6.89 -7.37
N GLN A 55 5.94 7.69 -8.44
CA GLN A 55 7.16 8.09 -9.15
C GLN A 55 8.12 8.88 -8.25
N ALA A 56 7.61 9.75 -7.39
CA ALA A 56 8.43 10.50 -6.43
C ALA A 56 9.05 9.59 -5.36
N LEU A 57 8.35 8.53 -4.93
CA LEU A 57 8.92 7.50 -4.06
C LEU A 57 9.99 6.68 -4.80
N VAL A 58 9.73 6.28 -6.05
CA VAL A 58 10.68 5.51 -6.90
C VAL A 58 12.02 6.24 -7.07
N GLN A 59 12.00 7.57 -7.18
CA GLN A 59 13.21 8.39 -7.29
C GLN A 59 14.04 8.45 -6.00
N GLN A 60 13.46 8.07 -4.86
CA GLN A 60 14.11 8.04 -3.56
C GLN A 60 14.60 6.64 -3.16
N LEU A 61 14.32 5.60 -3.96
CA LEU A 61 14.71 4.23 -3.62
C LEU A 61 16.24 4.05 -3.70
N PRO A 62 16.88 3.32 -2.75
CA PRO A 62 16.24 2.71 -1.59
C PRO A 62 15.84 3.75 -0.53
N TYR A 63 14.64 3.58 0.02
CA TYR A 63 14.04 4.52 0.97
C TYR A 63 13.66 3.80 2.26
N THR A 64 14.12 4.32 3.41
CA THR A 64 13.87 3.72 4.72
C THR A 64 12.97 4.62 5.57
N ILE A 65 11.96 4.01 6.20
CA ILE A 65 10.97 4.67 7.06
C ILE A 65 10.74 3.79 8.29
N GLU A 66 10.68 4.39 9.46
CA GLU A 66 10.20 3.69 10.65
C GLU A 66 8.67 3.50 10.53
N MET A 67 8.20 2.26 10.52
CA MET A 67 6.76 1.94 10.47
C MET A 67 6.37 1.09 11.67
N ALA A 68 5.25 1.45 12.30
CA ALA A 68 4.61 0.67 13.34
C ALA A 68 3.50 -0.19 12.76
N ARG A 69 3.33 -1.37 13.34
CA ARG A 69 2.31 -2.36 12.98
C ARG A 69 1.07 -2.20 13.87
N TYR A 70 -0.09 -1.88 13.31
CA TYR A 70 -1.37 -1.69 14.02
C TYR A 70 -2.47 -2.54 13.44
N THR A 71 -3.35 -3.16 14.22
CA THR A 71 -4.53 -3.95 13.80
C THR A 71 -4.70 -4.22 12.28
N HIS A 72 -5.07 -3.23 11.45
CA HIS A 72 -5.30 -3.37 10.01
C HIS A 72 -4.18 -2.96 9.03
N ASP A 73 -3.13 -2.28 9.49
CA ASP A 73 -2.07 -1.75 8.64
C ASP A 73 -0.66 -1.80 9.26
N LEU A 74 0.31 -1.42 8.44
CA LEU A 74 1.57 -0.85 8.91
C LEU A 74 1.63 0.59 8.43
N CYS A 75 2.02 1.53 9.29
CA CYS A 75 2.15 2.93 8.91
C CYS A 75 3.36 3.64 9.54
N GLY A 76 3.89 4.62 8.82
CA GLY A 76 5.02 5.44 9.27
C GLY A 76 4.98 6.83 8.62
N ILE A 77 5.48 7.83 9.33
CA ILE A 77 5.56 9.20 8.79
C ILE A 77 6.73 9.27 7.81
N THR A 78 6.45 9.71 6.59
CA THR A 78 7.43 9.94 5.53
C THR A 78 7.63 11.44 5.28
N LYS A 79 8.63 11.77 4.46
CA LYS A 79 8.75 13.11 3.89
C LYS A 79 7.53 13.37 2.98
N PRO A 80 7.01 14.61 2.93
CA PRO A 80 5.91 14.92 2.02
C PRO A 80 6.23 14.53 0.56
N LEU A 81 5.33 13.76 -0.04
CA LEU A 81 5.38 13.39 -1.45
C LEU A 81 4.33 14.20 -2.25
N PRO A 82 4.60 14.51 -3.52
CA PRO A 82 3.64 15.20 -4.37
C PRO A 82 2.48 14.28 -4.73
N TYR A 83 1.27 14.81 -4.81
CA TYR A 83 0.05 14.08 -5.20
C TYR A 83 -0.79 14.89 -6.19
N GLN A 84 -1.75 14.24 -6.86
CA GLN A 84 -2.82 14.91 -7.62
C GLN A 84 -4.13 14.85 -6.83
N LYS A 85 -4.94 15.91 -6.91
CA LYS A 85 -6.18 15.97 -6.10
C LYS A 85 -7.22 14.97 -6.56
N GLU A 86 -7.19 14.63 -7.85
CA GLU A 86 -8.10 13.73 -8.52
C GLU A 86 -7.84 12.26 -8.14
N GLU A 87 -6.66 11.97 -7.60
CA GLU A 87 -6.25 10.64 -7.11
C GLU A 87 -6.66 10.40 -5.65
N ILE A 88 -7.17 11.43 -4.97
CA ILE A 88 -7.59 11.35 -3.58
C ILE A 88 -8.92 10.59 -3.49
N HIS A 89 -8.97 9.63 -2.58
CA HIS A 89 -10.18 8.89 -2.25
C HIS A 89 -10.24 8.56 -0.76
N CYS A 90 -11.40 8.06 -0.33
CA CYS A 90 -11.54 7.41 0.97
C CYS A 90 -11.26 5.91 0.85
N GLY A 91 -10.79 5.33 1.95
CA GLY A 91 -10.57 3.90 2.13
C GLY A 91 -9.37 3.33 1.39
N TRP A 92 -9.23 2.01 1.52
CA TRP A 92 -8.22 1.19 0.88
C TRP A 92 -8.82 -0.13 0.43
N LEU A 93 -8.09 -0.84 -0.42
CA LEU A 93 -8.25 -2.26 -0.63
C LEU A 93 -7.13 -3.01 0.09
N ASN A 94 -7.39 -4.21 0.58
CA ASN A 94 -6.38 -5.01 1.27
C ASN A 94 -5.19 -5.25 0.34
N GLY A 95 -3.98 -4.98 0.86
CA GLY A 95 -2.74 -5.07 0.10
C GLY A 95 -2.41 -3.84 -0.75
N ASP A 96 -3.21 -2.77 -0.69
CA ASP A 96 -2.81 -1.49 -1.27
C ASP A 96 -1.54 -0.95 -0.55
N ILE A 97 -0.75 -0.15 -1.27
CA ILE A 97 0.27 0.73 -0.70
C ILE A 97 -0.31 2.15 -0.83
N ASN A 98 -0.56 2.80 0.31
CA ASN A 98 -1.24 4.09 0.35
C ASN A 98 -0.34 5.20 0.88
N TYR A 99 -0.53 6.40 0.36
CA TYR A 99 0.01 7.63 0.91
C TYR A 99 -1.13 8.54 1.38
N SER A 100 -1.04 9.07 2.60
CA SER A 100 -1.92 10.13 3.10
C SER A 100 -1.22 11.48 3.10
N PHE A 101 -1.94 12.57 2.81
CA PHE A 101 -1.34 13.91 2.66
C PHE A 101 -1.69 14.92 3.76
N GLY A 102 -2.63 14.61 4.66
CA GLY A 102 -2.90 15.47 5.83
C GLY A 102 -1.76 15.39 6.84
N ILE A 103 -1.39 14.16 7.19
CA ILE A 103 -0.11 13.80 7.80
C ILE A 103 0.53 12.84 6.79
N PRO A 104 1.79 13.06 6.36
CA PRO A 104 2.42 12.32 5.27
C PRO A 104 2.72 10.87 5.68
N TYR A 105 1.69 10.05 5.85
CA TYR A 105 1.82 8.64 6.20
C TYR A 105 2.01 7.82 4.94
N LEU A 106 2.99 6.94 4.96
CA LEU A 106 3.01 5.79 4.07
C LEU A 106 2.40 4.60 4.82
N MET A 107 1.49 3.88 4.17
CA MET A 107 0.67 2.85 4.78
C MET A 107 0.59 1.61 3.90
N ILE A 108 0.56 0.44 4.54
CA ILE A 108 0.28 -0.85 3.90
C ILE A 108 -0.89 -1.49 4.66
N PRO A 109 -2.15 -1.14 4.33
CA PRO A 109 -3.30 -1.81 4.88
C PRO A 109 -3.47 -3.21 4.28
N PHE A 110 -3.76 -4.20 5.10
CA PHE A 110 -3.85 -5.60 4.66
C PHE A 110 -5.10 -6.33 5.16
N LYS A 111 -5.97 -5.67 5.93
CA LYS A 111 -7.29 -6.18 6.30
C LYS A 111 -8.28 -5.04 6.51
N ASP A 112 -9.53 -5.40 6.83
CA ASP A 112 -10.64 -4.50 7.16
C ASP A 112 -11.00 -3.49 6.04
N GLU A 113 -10.75 -3.81 4.76
CA GLU A 113 -11.12 -2.96 3.61
C GLU A 113 -12.62 -2.62 3.55
N ASP A 114 -13.48 -3.46 4.09
CA ASP A 114 -14.94 -3.26 4.15
C ASP A 114 -15.34 -2.13 5.10
N GLN A 115 -14.48 -1.80 6.06
CA GLN A 115 -14.64 -0.71 7.01
C GLN A 115 -13.80 0.53 6.65
N SER A 116 -12.97 0.43 5.62
CA SER A 116 -11.97 1.47 5.29
C SER A 116 -12.57 2.79 4.77
N ALA A 117 -13.81 2.79 4.27
CA ALA A 117 -14.40 3.94 3.58
C ALA A 117 -14.51 5.23 4.43
N TYR A 118 -14.37 5.15 5.76
CA TYR A 118 -14.37 6.30 6.66
C TYR A 118 -13.01 7.03 6.74
N PHE A 119 -11.93 6.40 6.26
CA PHE A 119 -10.59 6.99 6.27
C PHE A 119 -10.36 7.79 4.99
N ASP A 120 -10.33 9.12 5.11
CA ASP A 120 -10.13 10.03 3.98
C ASP A 120 -8.64 10.28 3.69
N TYR A 121 -8.37 11.08 2.66
CA TYR A 121 -7.06 11.60 2.28
C TYR A 121 -6.09 10.52 1.81
N GLN A 122 -6.60 9.46 1.20
CA GLN A 122 -5.80 8.35 0.71
C GLN A 122 -5.50 8.50 -0.78
N VAL A 123 -4.28 8.11 -1.15
CA VAL A 123 -3.87 7.90 -2.55
C VAL A 123 -3.24 6.51 -2.63
N ASN A 124 -3.80 5.62 -3.45
CA ASN A 124 -3.15 4.37 -3.80
C ASN A 124 -1.94 4.62 -4.70
N ILE A 125 -0.77 4.16 -4.27
CA ILE A 125 0.51 4.30 -4.99
C ILE A 125 1.10 2.96 -5.44
N GLY A 126 0.49 1.84 -5.05
CA GLY A 126 0.98 0.52 -5.39
C GLY A 126 0.20 -0.60 -4.73
N VAL A 127 0.69 -1.84 -4.92
CA VAL A 127 0.03 -3.07 -4.47
C VAL A 127 1.08 -4.08 -4.01
N ILE A 128 0.85 -4.72 -2.87
CA ILE A 128 1.63 -5.86 -2.37
C ILE A 128 1.30 -7.11 -3.20
N THR A 129 2.33 -7.87 -3.58
CA THR A 129 2.19 -9.08 -4.40
C THR A 129 2.59 -10.37 -3.67
N SER A 130 3.15 -10.27 -2.46
CA SER A 130 3.30 -11.40 -1.54
C SER A 130 1.96 -11.73 -0.85
N PRO A 131 1.82 -12.94 -0.26
CA PRO A 131 0.72 -13.26 0.65
C PRO A 131 0.60 -12.25 1.79
N LEU A 132 -0.62 -11.78 2.06
CA LEU A 132 -0.89 -10.75 3.07
C LEU A 132 -0.68 -11.27 4.50
N GLU A 133 -0.74 -12.59 4.72
CA GLU A 133 -0.45 -13.22 6.02
C GLU A 133 0.98 -12.92 6.50
N GLU A 134 1.92 -12.68 5.59
CA GLU A 134 3.30 -12.27 5.93
C GLU A 134 3.31 -10.93 6.68
N LEU A 135 2.41 -10.01 6.32
CA LEU A 135 2.25 -8.72 7.00
C LEU A 135 1.45 -8.86 8.30
N GLU A 136 0.46 -9.75 8.33
CA GLU A 136 -0.36 -9.99 9.52
C GLU A 136 0.46 -10.54 10.68
N GLY A 137 1.44 -11.41 10.41
CA GLY A 137 2.33 -11.99 11.41
C GLY A 137 3.33 -11.01 12.05
N LEU A 138 3.48 -9.80 11.51
CA LEU A 138 4.36 -8.77 12.06
C LEU A 138 3.82 -8.21 13.40
N ASN A 139 4.73 -7.71 14.24
CA ASN A 139 4.38 -7.00 15.47
C ASN A 139 5.41 -5.92 15.82
N GLY A 140 4.99 -4.85 16.51
CA GLY A 140 5.88 -3.79 16.95
C GLY A 140 6.25 -2.78 15.85
N THR A 141 7.49 -2.32 15.87
CA THR A 141 8.00 -1.26 14.98
C THR A 141 9.21 -1.77 14.22
N TYR A 142 9.32 -1.40 12.94
CA TYR A 142 10.38 -1.82 12.04
C TYR A 142 10.97 -0.63 11.31
N ASP A 143 12.29 -0.66 11.08
CA ASP A 143 12.91 0.10 10.00
C ASP A 143 12.58 -0.59 8.68
N VAL A 144 11.60 -0.05 7.97
CA VAL A 144 11.11 -0.59 6.70
C VAL A 144 11.89 0.02 5.56
N THR A 145 12.60 -0.81 4.81
CA THR A 145 13.36 -0.39 3.62
C THR A 145 12.64 -0.83 2.36
N ILE A 146 12.27 0.14 1.53
CA ILE A 146 11.69 -0.06 0.22
C ILE A 146 12.81 0.09 -0.81
N GLU A 147 12.98 -0.89 -1.68
CA GLU A 147 14.01 -0.90 -2.72
C GLU A 147 13.46 -1.46 -4.02
N ARG A 148 14.13 -1.19 -5.14
CA ARG A 148 13.79 -1.82 -6.41
C ARG A 148 14.02 -3.33 -6.30
N ALA A 149 13.06 -4.12 -6.76
CA ALA A 149 13.31 -5.55 -6.92
C ALA A 149 14.10 -5.76 -8.22
N GLU A 150 15.17 -6.55 -8.15
CA GLU A 150 15.92 -6.95 -9.35
C GLU A 150 15.01 -7.73 -10.33
N PRO A 151 15.24 -7.61 -11.65
CA PRO A 151 14.46 -8.28 -12.69
C PRO A 151 14.35 -9.80 -12.55
#